data_AF-A0A081MZW3-F1
#
_entry.id   AF-A0A081MZW3-F1
#
_cell.length_a   1.000
_cell.length_b   1.000
_cell.length_c   1.000
_cell.angle_alpha   90.00
_cell.angle_beta   90.00
_cell.angle_gamma   90.00
#
_symmetry.space_group_name_H-M   'P 1'
#
loop_
_entity.id
_entity.type
_entity.pdbx_description
1 polymer ?
#
loop_
_entity_poly.entity_id
_entity_poly.type
_entity_poly.pdbx_seq_one_letter_code
_entity_poly.pdbx_strand_id
1 'polypeptide(L)'
;MEEHVKPEDLEYMSDTSAAMLMKTPRGGRLLIYMMLLAVFTAIIWATVAELDEITRGMGKVIPSSRLQVVQNLEGGILQEIYVQEGELVEEDQLLLRLDDTRFRSTYRESAVEYYSELARASRLKAELSGKDIYFPPELNDYREYIDREETIFDNRKAGLRAELDIANRQSSQAKHELSASEAQLEFLTTSLDLGEEELELTKPLAQQGVVSHVEMIQLKQRVNDLASERKMTELSIPKLESAYQEALARKRELTVKFREEVVQELRETELKLAQMTESHTSLEDQVNRTLVRSPVPGIVKKININTIGGVIQPGMDLLEIVPVEDNLLIETEISPKDIGFLREGMRSVVKLTAYDFAIYGGLEGTLEHIGADTVENEKGESFYIVHIRTEKNHLGTEEKPLEIIPGMKTNVDIITGKKSLMDYLLKPILKSKQNALTER
;
A
#
# COMPACT_ATOMS: atom_id res chain seq x y z
N MET A 1 -33.22 54.81 -97.74
CA MET A 1 -33.73 53.67 -98.52
C MET A 1 -33.36 52.43 -97.70
N GLU A 2 -34.09 52.22 -96.60
CA GLU A 2 -33.93 51.05 -95.72
C GLU A 2 -34.93 50.02 -96.22
N GLU A 3 -34.43 49.00 -96.90
CA GLU A 3 -35.22 47.90 -97.41
C GLU A 3 -35.35 46.87 -96.29
N HIS A 4 -36.55 46.77 -95.71
CA HIS A 4 -36.87 45.76 -94.71
C HIS A 4 -36.86 44.38 -95.37
N VAL A 5 -35.72 43.70 -95.27
CA VAL A 5 -35.58 42.29 -95.65
C VAL A 5 -36.41 41.45 -94.68
N LYS A 6 -37.31 40.62 -95.21
CA LYS A 6 -38.19 39.76 -94.42
C LYS A 6 -37.41 38.52 -93.94
N PRO A 7 -37.78 37.92 -92.80
CA PRO A 7 -37.07 36.75 -92.26
C PRO A 7 -37.10 35.52 -93.20
N GLU A 8 -38.03 35.46 -94.13
CA GLU A 8 -38.12 34.43 -95.18
C GLU A 8 -37.02 34.58 -96.25
N ASP A 9 -36.48 35.79 -96.46
CA ASP A 9 -35.41 36.06 -97.43
C ASP A 9 -34.02 35.64 -96.91
N LEU A 10 -33.89 35.34 -95.61
CA LEU A 10 -32.66 34.81 -95.01
C LEU A 10 -32.43 33.32 -95.33
N GLU A 11 -33.47 32.60 -95.76
CA GLU A 11 -33.42 31.14 -96.03
C GLU A 11 -32.78 30.81 -97.39
N TYR A 12 -32.62 31.81 -98.27
CA TYR A 12 -32.00 31.67 -99.60
C TYR A 12 -30.68 32.43 -99.76
N MET A 13 -30.15 33.03 -98.69
CA MET A 13 -28.84 33.69 -98.69
C MET A 13 -27.76 32.74 -98.18
N SER A 14 -26.53 32.84 -98.71
CA SER A 14 -25.40 32.03 -98.23
C SER A 14 -25.19 32.24 -96.73
N ASP A 15 -25.07 31.17 -95.94
CA ASP A 15 -24.97 31.15 -94.47
C ASP A 15 -24.00 32.19 -93.87
N THR A 16 -22.97 32.57 -94.63
CA THR A 16 -21.97 33.56 -94.25
C THR A 16 -22.50 35.00 -94.15
N SER A 17 -23.55 35.34 -94.90
CA SER A 17 -24.14 36.70 -94.94
C SER A 17 -25.19 36.91 -93.85
N ALA A 18 -25.93 35.86 -93.49
CA ALA A 18 -26.93 35.88 -92.42
C ALA A 18 -26.30 36.07 -91.02
N ALA A 19 -25.10 35.51 -90.80
CA ALA A 19 -24.41 35.57 -89.51
C ALA A 19 -23.86 36.97 -89.15
N MET A 20 -23.51 37.81 -90.14
CA MET A 20 -22.95 39.16 -89.87
C MET A 20 -24.00 40.19 -89.46
N LEU A 21 -25.29 39.97 -89.76
CA LEU A 21 -26.38 40.93 -89.51
C LEU A 21 -27.09 40.74 -88.17
N MET A 22 -26.81 39.67 -87.41
CA MET A 22 -27.34 39.51 -86.06
C MET A 22 -26.56 40.35 -85.03
N LYS A 23 -27.06 41.57 -84.76
CA LYS A 23 -26.59 42.42 -83.65
C LYS A 23 -26.86 41.72 -82.31
N THR A 24 -25.81 41.35 -81.56
CA THR A 24 -25.92 40.72 -80.24
C THR A 24 -26.52 41.67 -79.18
N PRO A 25 -27.59 41.29 -78.46
CA PRO A 25 -28.25 42.15 -77.48
C PRO A 25 -27.39 42.35 -76.23
N ARG A 26 -27.31 43.60 -75.73
CA ARG A 26 -26.48 44.01 -74.58
C ARG A 26 -26.77 43.24 -73.27
N GLY A 27 -27.96 42.66 -73.11
CA GLY A 27 -28.33 41.82 -71.95
C GLY A 27 -27.62 40.46 -71.92
N GLY A 28 -27.29 39.89 -73.08
CA GLY A 28 -26.56 38.61 -73.15
C GLY A 28 -25.14 38.71 -72.58
N ARG A 29 -24.49 39.88 -72.70
CA ARG A 29 -23.17 40.12 -72.12
C ARG A 29 -23.19 40.12 -70.59
N LEU A 30 -24.24 40.65 -69.97
CA LEU A 30 -24.36 40.69 -68.51
C LEU A 30 -24.59 39.30 -67.91
N LEU A 31 -25.41 38.47 -68.58
CA LEU A 31 -25.57 37.06 -68.22
C LEU A 31 -24.27 36.26 -68.39
N ILE A 32 -23.52 36.51 -69.47
CA ILE A 32 -22.20 35.88 -69.68
C ILE A 32 -21.21 36.29 -68.59
N TYR A 33 -21.17 37.57 -68.19
CA TYR A 33 -20.30 38.02 -67.10
C TYR A 33 -20.72 37.48 -65.74
N MET A 34 -22.02 37.36 -65.45
CA MET A 34 -22.53 36.72 -64.23
C MET A 34 -22.20 35.22 -64.18
N MET A 35 -22.33 34.53 -65.31
CA MET A 35 -21.95 33.12 -65.42
C MET A 35 -20.44 32.94 -65.26
N LEU A 36 -19.63 33.79 -65.89
CA LEU A 36 -18.17 33.80 -65.72
C LEU A 36 -17.76 34.10 -64.28
N LEU A 37 -18.42 35.06 -63.61
CA LEU A 37 -18.17 35.36 -62.21
C LEU A 37 -18.54 34.18 -61.32
N ALA A 38 -19.71 33.55 -61.52
CA ALA A 38 -20.13 32.38 -60.76
C ALA A 38 -19.17 31.19 -60.93
N VAL A 39 -18.71 30.93 -62.16
CA VAL A 39 -17.69 29.89 -62.44
C VAL A 39 -16.37 30.24 -61.76
N PHE A 40 -15.93 31.50 -61.83
CA PHE A 40 -14.69 31.94 -61.19
C PHE A 40 -14.77 31.82 -59.67
N THR A 41 -15.89 32.20 -59.05
CA THR A 41 -16.14 32.02 -57.62
C THR A 41 -16.21 30.55 -57.23
N ALA A 42 -16.84 29.70 -58.04
CA ALA A 42 -16.89 28.26 -57.81
C ALA A 42 -15.51 27.61 -57.91
N ILE A 43 -14.66 28.06 -58.82
CA ILE A 43 -13.26 27.60 -58.94
C ILE A 43 -12.47 28.01 -57.71
N ILE A 44 -12.55 29.28 -57.28
CA ILE A 44 -11.88 29.75 -56.06
C ILE A 44 -12.37 28.97 -54.85
N TRP A 45 -13.68 28.79 -54.71
CA TRP A 45 -14.26 28.01 -53.63
C TRP A 45 -13.79 26.55 -53.67
N ALA A 46 -13.75 25.91 -54.84
CA ALA A 46 -13.26 24.54 -54.98
C ALA A 46 -11.77 24.39 -54.64
N THR A 47 -10.96 25.45 -54.78
CA THR A 47 -9.55 25.45 -54.34
C THR A 47 -9.39 25.67 -52.83
N VAL A 48 -10.33 26.37 -52.18
CA VAL A 48 -10.29 26.68 -50.74
C VAL A 48 -11.04 25.64 -49.91
N ALA A 49 -12.05 24.98 -50.47
CA ALA A 49 -12.85 23.97 -49.79
C ALA A 49 -12.02 22.70 -49.55
N GLU A 50 -11.69 22.45 -48.29
CA GLU A 50 -10.99 21.25 -47.84
C GLU A 50 -11.97 20.09 -47.64
N LEU A 51 -11.61 18.94 -48.18
CA LEU A 51 -12.28 17.65 -47.97
C LEU A 51 -11.30 16.71 -47.26
N ASP A 52 -11.79 16.02 -46.23
CA ASP A 52 -10.99 15.03 -45.52
C ASP A 52 -10.78 13.78 -46.39
N GLU A 53 -9.53 13.35 -46.52
CA GLU A 53 -9.16 12.07 -47.10
C GLU A 53 -9.14 11.04 -45.97
N ILE A 54 -9.98 10.00 -46.10
CA ILE A 54 -10.15 8.97 -45.09
C ILE A 54 -9.68 7.61 -45.60
N THR A 55 -8.96 6.89 -44.74
CA THR A 55 -8.70 5.46 -44.90
C THR A 55 -9.67 4.70 -44.01
N ARG A 56 -10.35 3.70 -44.57
CA ARG A 56 -11.32 2.88 -43.83
C ARG A 56 -10.70 1.57 -43.40
N GLY A 57 -10.97 1.19 -42.15
CA GLY A 57 -10.63 -0.11 -41.60
C GLY A 57 -11.80 -0.73 -40.87
N MET A 58 -11.82 -2.05 -40.80
CA MET A 58 -12.74 -2.79 -39.93
C MET A 58 -11.98 -3.21 -38.69
N GLY A 59 -12.58 -3.05 -37.52
CA GLY A 59 -11.92 -3.36 -36.26
C GLY A 59 -12.84 -4.02 -35.24
N LYS A 60 -12.25 -4.28 -34.08
CA LYS A 60 -12.94 -4.75 -32.89
C LYS A 60 -12.42 -4.00 -31.67
N VAL A 61 -13.30 -3.79 -30.70
CA VAL A 61 -12.93 -3.23 -29.40
C VAL A 61 -12.14 -4.30 -28.64
N ILE A 62 -10.92 -3.95 -28.23
CA ILE A 62 -10.10 -4.77 -27.33
C ILE A 62 -9.98 -4.03 -25.99
N PRO A 63 -9.84 -4.75 -24.87
CA PRO A 63 -9.56 -4.07 -23.62
C PRO A 63 -8.22 -3.34 -23.74
N SER A 64 -8.18 -2.10 -23.27
CA SER A 64 -6.97 -1.27 -23.24
C SER A 64 -5.87 -1.89 -22.37
N SER A 65 -6.27 -2.63 -21.35
CA SER A 65 -5.40 -3.37 -20.44
C SER A 65 -5.47 -4.88 -20.69
N ARG A 66 -4.42 -5.58 -20.24
CA ARG A 66 -4.39 -7.03 -20.29
C ARG A 66 -5.46 -7.61 -19.36
N LEU A 67 -6.01 -8.76 -19.77
CA LEU A 67 -6.87 -9.58 -18.92
C LEU A 67 -6.23 -9.81 -17.56
N GLN A 68 -6.96 -9.51 -16.48
CA GLN A 68 -6.51 -9.73 -15.12
C GLN A 68 -6.95 -11.12 -14.68
N VAL A 69 -6.00 -11.97 -14.33
CA VAL A 69 -6.27 -13.31 -13.82
C VAL A 69 -6.21 -13.25 -12.30
N VAL A 70 -7.34 -13.54 -11.65
CA VAL A 70 -7.41 -13.59 -10.19
C VAL A 70 -7.10 -15.01 -9.73
N GLN A 71 -6.04 -15.12 -8.93
CA GLN A 71 -5.54 -16.35 -8.34
C GLN A 71 -5.55 -16.22 -6.81
N ASN A 72 -5.47 -17.35 -6.11
CA ASN A 72 -5.31 -17.38 -4.67
C ASN A 72 -4.04 -18.13 -4.27
N LEU A 73 -3.24 -17.55 -3.36
CA LEU A 73 -1.98 -18.15 -2.94
C LEU A 73 -2.17 -19.38 -2.04
N GLU A 74 -3.16 -19.38 -1.15
CA GLU A 74 -3.33 -20.41 -0.12
C GLU A 74 -4.05 -21.65 -0.66
N GLY A 75 -4.98 -21.44 -1.59
CA GLY A 75 -5.95 -22.46 -1.99
C GLY A 75 -6.92 -22.80 -0.85
N GLY A 76 -7.72 -23.84 -1.03
CA GLY A 76 -8.71 -24.24 -0.03
C GLY A 76 -9.95 -24.89 -0.62
N ILE A 77 -11.02 -24.93 0.16
CA ILE A 77 -12.32 -25.43 -0.28
C ILE A 77 -13.18 -24.24 -0.66
N LEU A 78 -13.75 -24.24 -1.86
CA LEU A 78 -14.66 -23.19 -2.28
C LEU A 78 -15.96 -23.26 -1.48
N GLN A 79 -16.30 -22.20 -0.76
CA GLN A 79 -17.51 -22.14 0.05
C GLN A 79 -18.65 -21.43 -0.69
N GLU A 80 -18.39 -20.25 -1.25
CA GLU A 80 -19.39 -19.42 -1.90
C GLU A 80 -18.79 -18.69 -3.11
N ILE A 81 -19.58 -18.48 -4.17
CA ILE A 81 -19.27 -17.60 -5.30
C ILE A 81 -20.34 -16.50 -5.31
N TYR A 82 -19.91 -15.25 -5.34
CA TYR A 82 -20.79 -14.08 -5.29
C TYR A 82 -21.05 -13.43 -6.65
N VAL A 83 -20.28 -13.79 -7.69
CA VAL A 83 -20.33 -13.17 -9.01
C VAL A 83 -20.65 -14.17 -10.12
N GLN A 84 -21.15 -13.66 -11.25
CA GLN A 84 -21.48 -14.43 -12.45
C GLN A 84 -20.69 -13.95 -13.68
N GLU A 85 -20.57 -14.80 -14.70
CA GLU A 85 -19.97 -14.42 -15.97
C GLU A 85 -20.79 -13.31 -16.65
N GLY A 86 -20.12 -12.24 -17.08
CA GLY A 86 -20.74 -11.04 -17.66
C GLY A 86 -21.16 -9.97 -16.63
N GLU A 87 -20.97 -10.22 -15.34
CA GLU A 87 -21.27 -9.24 -14.28
C GLU A 87 -20.19 -8.16 -14.20
N LEU A 88 -20.63 -6.92 -13.94
CA LEU A 88 -19.75 -5.78 -13.65
C LEU A 88 -19.38 -5.83 -12.16
N VAL A 89 -18.07 -5.78 -11.88
CA VAL A 89 -17.51 -5.78 -10.53
C VAL A 89 -16.71 -4.51 -10.27
N GLU A 90 -16.79 -4.02 -9.04
CA GLU A 90 -15.99 -2.90 -8.54
C GLU A 90 -14.64 -3.39 -7.98
N GLU A 91 -13.70 -2.45 -7.78
CA GLU A 91 -12.47 -2.72 -7.05
C GLU A 91 -12.78 -3.16 -5.61
N ASP A 92 -12.01 -4.12 -5.08
CA ASP A 92 -12.21 -4.73 -3.77
C ASP A 92 -13.55 -5.46 -3.54
N GLN A 93 -14.40 -5.57 -4.57
CA GLN A 93 -15.63 -6.36 -4.48
C GLN A 93 -15.31 -7.83 -4.22
N LEU A 94 -16.04 -8.44 -3.28
CA LEU A 94 -15.90 -9.86 -2.95
C LEU A 94 -16.42 -10.71 -4.11
N LEU A 95 -15.55 -11.57 -4.65
CA LEU A 95 -15.87 -12.42 -5.80
C LEU A 95 -16.24 -13.82 -5.36
N LEU A 96 -15.45 -14.39 -4.47
CA LEU A 96 -15.68 -15.72 -3.91
C LEU A 96 -15.07 -15.82 -2.51
N ARG A 97 -15.56 -16.79 -1.74
CA ARG A 97 -15.07 -17.10 -0.39
C ARG A 97 -14.65 -18.54 -0.30
N LEU A 98 -13.45 -18.75 0.25
CA LEU A 98 -12.92 -20.04 0.63
C LEU A 98 -13.33 -20.37 2.07
N ASP A 99 -13.34 -21.65 2.42
CA ASP A 99 -13.51 -22.10 3.80
C ASP A 99 -12.34 -21.63 4.66
N ASP A 100 -12.64 -20.73 5.60
CA ASP A 100 -11.68 -20.10 6.49
C ASP A 100 -11.46 -20.85 7.80
N THR A 101 -12.18 -21.97 8.03
CA THR A 101 -12.23 -22.64 9.34
C THR A 101 -10.85 -23.01 9.86
N ARG A 102 -10.00 -23.58 9.00
CA ARG A 102 -8.63 -23.96 9.37
C ARG A 102 -7.76 -22.74 9.65
N PHE A 103 -7.76 -21.76 8.76
CA PHE A 103 -6.95 -20.55 8.88
C PHE A 103 -7.33 -19.72 10.12
N ARG A 104 -8.64 -19.57 10.37
CA ARG A 104 -9.16 -18.89 11.56
C ARG A 104 -8.86 -19.63 12.84
N SER A 105 -8.86 -20.96 12.83
CA SER A 105 -8.47 -21.74 14.01
C SER A 105 -7.01 -21.47 14.37
N THR A 106 -6.10 -21.54 13.39
CA THR A 106 -4.67 -21.26 13.60
C THR A 106 -4.41 -19.81 13.99
N TYR A 107 -5.11 -18.85 13.37
CA TYR A 107 -5.02 -17.44 13.76
C TYR A 107 -5.48 -17.22 15.21
N ARG A 108 -6.61 -17.80 15.63
CA ARG A 108 -7.09 -17.70 17.01
C ARG A 108 -6.15 -18.33 18.02
N GLU A 109 -5.54 -19.47 17.68
CA GLU A 109 -4.52 -20.11 18.52
C GLU A 109 -3.31 -19.18 18.71
N SER A 110 -2.78 -18.62 17.62
CA SER A 110 -1.70 -17.64 17.67
C SER A 110 -2.08 -16.37 18.45
N ALA A 111 -3.32 -15.89 18.30
CA ALA A 111 -3.83 -14.73 19.02
C ALA A 111 -3.83 -14.97 20.54
N VAL A 112 -4.28 -16.15 20.99
CA VAL A 112 -4.25 -16.54 22.42
C VAL A 112 -2.83 -16.47 22.98
N GLU A 113 -1.86 -17.03 22.27
CA GLU A 113 -0.45 -16.99 22.70
C GLU A 113 0.11 -15.57 22.71
N TYR A 114 -0.15 -14.81 21.64
CA TYR A 114 0.31 -13.42 21.48
C TYR A 114 -0.19 -12.52 22.61
N TYR A 115 -1.51 -12.49 22.86
CA TYR A 115 -2.09 -11.63 23.89
C TYR A 115 -1.69 -12.06 25.30
N SER A 116 -1.52 -13.36 25.54
CA SER A 116 -1.00 -13.87 26.82
C SER A 116 0.44 -13.38 27.08
N GLU A 117 1.32 -13.43 26.08
CA GLU A 117 2.70 -12.93 26.23
C GLU A 117 2.76 -11.39 26.27
N LEU A 118 1.84 -10.69 25.58
CA LEU A 118 1.76 -9.22 25.62
C LEU A 118 1.39 -8.71 27.00
N ALA A 119 0.42 -9.36 27.65
CA ALA A 119 0.06 -9.08 29.04
C ALA A 119 1.25 -9.34 29.98
N ARG A 120 1.95 -10.47 29.81
CA ARG A 120 3.14 -10.81 30.60
C ARG A 120 4.26 -9.78 30.43
N ALA A 121 4.53 -9.34 29.20
CA ALA A 121 5.54 -8.31 28.93
C ALA A 121 5.19 -6.98 29.63
N SER A 122 3.90 -6.62 29.62
CA SER A 122 3.39 -5.41 30.28
C SER A 122 3.63 -5.47 31.79
N ARG A 123 3.33 -6.61 32.44
CA ARG A 123 3.67 -6.86 33.84
C ARG A 123 5.17 -6.73 34.09
N LEU A 124 6.01 -7.43 33.33
CA LEU A 124 7.47 -7.44 33.53
C LEU A 124 8.09 -6.05 33.37
N LYS A 125 7.59 -5.23 32.44
CA LYS A 125 7.98 -3.81 32.29
C LYS A 125 7.58 -2.98 33.52
N ALA A 126 6.42 -3.24 34.10
CA ALA A 126 5.98 -2.60 35.34
C ALA A 126 6.87 -3.01 36.53
N GLU A 127 7.19 -4.31 36.67
CA GLU A 127 8.10 -4.82 37.71
C GLU A 127 9.50 -4.20 37.61
N LEU A 128 10.02 -4.04 36.40
CA LEU A 128 11.35 -3.46 36.18
C LEU A 128 11.41 -1.96 36.47
N SER A 129 10.31 -1.24 36.20
CA SER A 129 10.21 0.22 36.41
C SER A 129 9.71 0.61 37.79
N GLY A 130 9.10 -0.32 38.53
CA GLY A 130 8.48 -0.08 39.84
C GLY A 130 7.20 0.76 39.78
N LYS A 131 6.57 0.87 38.60
CA LYS A 131 5.32 1.60 38.37
C LYS A 131 4.13 0.63 38.29
N ASP A 132 2.92 1.18 38.22
CA ASP A 132 1.72 0.39 37.95
C ASP A 132 1.73 -0.14 36.51
N ILE A 133 0.99 -1.23 36.28
CA ILE A 133 0.96 -1.90 34.99
C ILE A 133 0.18 -1.05 33.99
N TYR A 134 0.76 -0.88 32.79
CA TYR A 134 0.08 -0.27 31.66
C TYR A 134 -0.13 -1.35 30.60
N PHE A 135 -1.39 -1.70 30.35
CA PHE A 135 -1.77 -2.65 29.30
C PHE A 135 -2.10 -1.90 28.00
N PRO A 136 -1.57 -2.33 26.84
CA PRO A 136 -1.97 -1.80 25.54
C PRO A 136 -3.47 -1.96 25.26
N PRO A 137 -4.10 -1.05 24.48
CA PRO A 137 -5.53 -1.12 24.15
C PRO A 137 -5.96 -2.41 23.45
N GLU A 138 -5.04 -3.08 22.77
CA GLU A 138 -5.25 -4.37 22.10
C GLU A 138 -5.67 -5.49 23.06
N LEU A 139 -5.36 -5.37 24.36
CA LEU A 139 -5.74 -6.34 25.39
C LEU A 139 -7.14 -6.08 25.98
N ASN A 140 -7.82 -4.99 25.61
CA ASN A 140 -9.11 -4.64 26.21
C ASN A 140 -10.18 -5.74 26.02
N ASP A 141 -10.15 -6.43 24.88
CA ASP A 141 -11.06 -7.54 24.57
C ASP A 141 -10.66 -8.86 25.26
N TYR A 142 -9.46 -8.91 25.86
CA TYR A 142 -8.87 -10.11 26.46
C TYR A 142 -8.61 -9.94 27.96
N ARG A 143 -9.65 -9.50 28.68
CA ARG A 143 -9.57 -9.17 30.11
C ARG A 143 -9.08 -10.30 31.02
N GLU A 144 -9.33 -11.55 30.65
CA GLU A 144 -8.84 -12.72 31.40
C GLU A 144 -7.31 -12.71 31.58
N TYR A 145 -6.55 -12.30 30.56
CA TYR A 145 -5.09 -12.23 30.65
C TYR A 145 -4.61 -11.05 31.50
N ILE A 146 -5.34 -9.93 31.45
CA ILE A 146 -5.08 -8.75 32.29
C ILE A 146 -5.24 -9.13 33.77
N ASP A 147 -6.41 -9.66 34.15
CA ASP A 147 -6.73 -10.00 35.54
C ASP A 147 -5.73 -11.03 36.12
N ARG A 148 -5.30 -11.99 35.28
CA ARG A 148 -4.28 -12.99 35.65
C ARG A 148 -2.93 -12.35 35.94
N GLU A 149 -2.43 -11.49 35.05
CA GLU A 149 -1.11 -10.87 35.22
C GLU A 149 -1.10 -9.81 36.33
N GLU A 150 -2.21 -9.11 36.57
CA GLU A 150 -2.39 -8.24 37.75
C GLU A 150 -2.27 -9.03 39.05
N THR A 151 -2.93 -10.18 39.14
CA THR A 151 -2.84 -11.06 40.32
C THR A 151 -1.40 -11.55 40.54
N ILE A 152 -0.69 -11.92 39.48
CA ILE A 152 0.71 -12.35 39.56
C ILE A 152 1.61 -11.20 40.01
N PHE A 153 1.41 -9.99 39.46
CA PHE A 153 2.15 -8.80 39.81
C PHE A 153 2.04 -8.47 41.30
N ASP A 154 0.81 -8.45 41.83
CA ASP A 154 0.55 -8.13 43.22
C ASP A 154 1.19 -9.17 44.17
N ASN A 155 1.09 -10.45 43.81
CA ASN A 155 1.72 -11.53 44.57
C ASN A 155 3.26 -11.43 44.56
N ARG A 156 3.89 -11.17 43.40
CA ARG A 156 5.35 -10.99 43.31
C ARG A 156 5.82 -9.75 44.08
N LYS A 157 5.08 -8.65 43.97
CA LYS A 157 5.34 -7.40 44.71
C LYS A 157 5.22 -7.60 46.22
N ALA A 158 4.22 -8.35 46.67
CA ALA A 158 4.06 -8.71 48.09
C ALA A 158 5.19 -9.62 48.58
N GLY A 159 5.59 -10.61 47.78
CA GLY A 159 6.72 -11.51 48.07
C GLY A 159 8.03 -10.76 48.25
N LEU A 160 8.40 -9.90 47.29
CA LEU A 160 9.62 -9.09 47.36
C LEU A 160 9.62 -8.17 48.59
N ARG A 161 8.47 -7.56 48.91
CA ARG A 161 8.34 -6.72 50.12
C ARG A 161 8.58 -7.51 51.40
N ALA A 162 8.02 -8.72 51.50
CA ALA A 162 8.21 -9.58 52.66
C ALA A 162 9.69 -9.99 52.83
N GLU A 163 10.38 -10.33 51.74
CA GLU A 163 11.82 -10.65 51.78
C GLU A 163 12.68 -9.45 52.19
N LEU A 164 12.39 -8.27 51.61
CA LEU A 164 13.08 -7.03 51.98
C LEU A 164 12.84 -6.66 53.45
N ASP A 165 11.65 -6.89 53.98
CA ASP A 165 11.33 -6.65 55.39
C ASP A 165 12.13 -7.58 56.33
N ILE A 166 12.30 -8.85 55.95
CA ILE A 166 13.14 -9.79 56.70
C ILE A 166 14.61 -9.32 56.68
N ALA A 167 15.13 -8.97 55.50
CA ALA A 167 16.50 -8.47 55.36
C ALA A 167 16.71 -7.15 56.12
N ASN A 168 15.72 -6.25 56.12
CA ASN A 168 15.73 -5.02 56.91
C ASN A 168 15.84 -5.32 58.40
N ARG A 169 15.02 -6.23 58.94
CA ARG A 169 15.08 -6.63 60.35
C ARG A 169 16.43 -7.23 60.72
N GLN A 170 17.00 -8.08 59.87
CA GLN A 170 18.34 -8.64 60.09
C GLN A 170 19.43 -7.55 60.12
N SER A 171 19.38 -6.59 59.19
CA SER A 171 20.31 -5.47 59.19
C SER A 171 20.16 -4.56 60.42
N SER A 172 18.92 -4.34 60.89
CA SER A 172 18.65 -3.56 62.10
C SER A 172 19.15 -4.28 63.34
N GLN A 173 18.95 -5.60 63.44
CA GLN A 173 19.46 -6.43 64.53
C GLN A 173 21.00 -6.34 64.63
N ALA A 174 21.70 -6.57 63.51
CA ALA A 174 23.16 -6.46 63.48
C ALA A 174 23.65 -5.05 63.85
N LYS A 175 22.92 -4.00 63.44
CA LYS A 175 23.21 -2.61 63.82
C LYS A 175 23.03 -2.36 65.32
N HIS A 176 21.96 -2.90 65.93
CA HIS A 176 21.74 -2.77 67.36
C HIS A 176 22.80 -3.50 68.18
N GLU A 177 23.25 -4.68 67.75
CA GLU A 177 24.34 -5.41 68.38
C GLU A 177 25.67 -4.64 68.31
N LEU A 178 25.99 -4.06 67.14
CA LEU A 178 27.15 -3.19 66.98
C LEU A 178 27.08 -1.98 67.91
N SER A 179 25.96 -1.26 67.91
CA SER A 179 25.75 -0.06 68.74
C SER A 179 25.82 -0.37 70.24
N ALA A 180 25.34 -1.54 70.67
CA ALA A 180 25.45 -1.98 72.05
C ALA A 180 26.92 -2.24 72.45
N SER A 181 27.72 -2.85 71.57
CA SER A 181 29.15 -3.09 71.81
C SER A 181 29.96 -1.79 71.82
N GLU A 182 29.62 -0.84 70.95
CA GLU A 182 30.21 0.51 70.93
C GLU A 182 29.92 1.27 72.24
N ALA A 183 28.67 1.24 72.72
CA ALA A 183 28.31 1.84 74.00
C ALA A 183 29.01 1.16 75.20
N GLN A 184 29.17 -0.17 75.16
CA GLN A 184 29.93 -0.91 76.16
C GLN A 184 31.42 -0.52 76.15
N LEU A 185 32.01 -0.33 74.96
CA LEU A 185 33.39 0.13 74.82
C LEU A 185 33.57 1.54 75.42
N GLU A 186 32.64 2.45 75.16
CA GLU A 186 32.65 3.80 75.74
C GLU A 186 32.61 3.73 77.28
N PHE A 187 31.68 2.96 77.82
CA PHE A 187 31.55 2.74 79.26
C PHE A 187 32.81 2.16 79.90
N LEU A 188 33.40 1.11 79.29
CA LEU A 188 34.63 0.47 79.77
C LEU A 188 35.84 1.41 79.67
N THR A 189 35.88 2.27 78.65
CA THR A 189 36.93 3.28 78.49
C THR A 189 36.85 4.29 79.63
N THR A 190 35.67 4.87 79.90
CA THR A 190 35.50 5.79 81.03
C THR A 190 35.81 5.12 82.38
N SER A 191 35.39 3.86 82.55
CA SER A 191 35.65 3.11 83.80
C SER A 191 37.14 2.82 83.99
N LEU A 192 37.86 2.51 82.90
CA LEU A 192 39.30 2.31 82.92
C LEU A 192 40.05 3.60 83.25
N ASP A 193 39.68 4.72 82.62
CA ASP A 193 40.30 6.03 82.85
C ASP A 193 40.18 6.44 84.34
N LEU A 194 38.99 6.28 84.93
CA LEU A 194 38.77 6.53 86.36
C LEU A 194 39.58 5.59 87.27
N GLY A 195 39.67 4.31 86.90
CA GLY A 195 40.47 3.33 87.65
C GLY A 195 41.97 3.59 87.58
N GLU A 196 42.48 4.04 86.42
CA GLU A 196 43.86 4.48 86.25
C GLU A 196 44.15 5.75 87.06
N GLU A 197 43.23 6.71 87.08
CA GLU A 197 43.33 7.91 87.92
C GLU A 197 43.38 7.56 89.41
N GLU A 198 42.49 6.68 89.89
CA GLU A 198 42.48 6.19 91.27
C GLU A 198 43.82 5.50 91.63
N LEU A 199 44.36 4.69 90.70
CA LEU A 199 45.63 4.01 90.88
C LEU A 199 46.81 4.98 90.99
N GLU A 200 46.88 6.00 90.13
CA GLU A 200 47.97 6.99 90.15
C GLU A 200 47.91 7.89 91.39
N LEU A 201 46.72 8.24 91.88
CA LEU A 201 46.54 8.97 93.14
C LEU A 201 46.95 8.14 94.37
N THR A 202 46.67 6.84 94.36
CA THR A 202 46.90 5.94 95.51
C THR A 202 48.34 5.45 95.60
N LYS A 203 49.05 5.38 94.46
CA LYS A 203 50.44 4.92 94.35
C LYS A 203 51.44 5.62 95.29
N PRO A 204 51.51 6.97 95.38
CA PRO A 204 52.39 7.63 96.34
C PRO A 204 51.97 7.40 97.80
N LEU A 205 50.67 7.27 98.09
CA LEU A 205 50.15 7.00 99.44
C LEU A 205 50.57 5.61 99.93
N ALA A 206 50.56 4.60 99.04
CA ALA A 206 51.06 3.26 99.34
C ALA A 206 52.58 3.26 99.59
N GLN A 207 53.37 4.05 98.84
CA GLN A 207 54.82 4.19 99.06
C GLN A 207 55.15 4.82 100.42
N GLN A 208 54.28 5.68 100.92
CA GLN A 208 54.39 6.30 102.25
C GLN A 208 53.84 5.39 103.37
N GLY A 209 53.34 4.19 103.06
CA GLY A 209 52.80 3.24 104.02
C GLY A 209 51.38 3.56 104.53
N VAL A 210 50.70 4.53 103.91
CA VAL A 210 49.34 4.97 104.30
C VAL A 210 48.28 3.97 103.83
N VAL A 211 48.53 3.30 102.71
CA VAL A 211 47.63 2.32 102.08
C VAL A 211 48.30 0.94 102.06
N SER A 212 47.52 -0.13 102.27
CA SER A 212 48.04 -1.51 102.30
C SER A 212 48.57 -1.97 100.94
N HIS A 213 49.65 -2.74 100.93
CA HIS A 213 50.17 -3.35 99.70
C HIS A 213 49.14 -4.26 99.02
N VAL A 214 48.27 -4.93 99.79
CA VAL A 214 47.21 -5.79 99.27
C VAL A 214 46.17 -4.98 98.49
N GLU A 215 45.79 -3.80 99.00
CA GLU A 215 44.85 -2.90 98.37
C GLU A 215 45.40 -2.35 97.04
N MET A 216 46.70 -2.04 97.00
CA MET A 216 47.39 -1.66 95.77
C MET A 216 47.39 -2.78 94.72
N ILE A 217 47.57 -4.04 95.12
CA ILE A 217 47.49 -5.18 94.20
C ILE A 217 46.06 -5.35 93.68
N GLN A 218 45.05 -5.25 94.54
CA GLN A 218 43.65 -5.35 94.14
C GLN A 218 43.25 -4.24 93.15
N LEU A 219 43.72 -3.01 93.36
CA LEU A 219 43.46 -1.89 92.45
C LEU A 219 44.14 -2.12 91.09
N LYS A 220 45.40 -2.58 91.07
CA LYS A 220 46.08 -2.95 89.82
C LYS A 220 45.38 -4.08 89.08
N GLN A 221 44.90 -5.10 89.80
CA GLN A 221 44.13 -6.19 89.19
C GLN A 221 42.85 -5.65 88.55
N ARG A 222 42.11 -4.79 89.26
CA ARG A 222 40.88 -4.17 88.73
C ARG A 222 41.13 -3.37 87.44
N VAL A 223 42.18 -2.54 87.42
CA VAL A 223 42.56 -1.78 86.21
C VAL A 223 42.94 -2.73 85.08
N ASN A 224 43.71 -3.78 85.35
CA ASN A 224 44.09 -4.77 84.35
C ASN A 224 42.90 -5.56 83.80
N ASP A 225 41.92 -5.89 84.64
CA ASP A 225 40.70 -6.58 84.24
C ASP A 225 39.84 -5.68 83.35
N LEU A 226 39.65 -4.40 83.72
CA LEU A 226 38.97 -3.41 82.89
C LEU A 226 39.68 -3.19 81.55
N ALA A 227 41.01 -3.11 81.56
CA ALA A 227 41.80 -2.95 80.33
C ALA A 227 41.67 -4.16 79.40
N SER A 228 41.64 -5.37 79.97
CA SER A 228 41.45 -6.62 79.23
C SER A 228 40.04 -6.69 78.61
N GLU A 229 39.00 -6.36 79.39
CA GLU A 229 37.61 -6.35 78.92
C GLU A 229 37.37 -5.29 77.86
N ARG A 230 37.92 -4.07 78.04
CA ARG A 230 37.91 -3.02 77.02
C ARG A 230 38.56 -3.51 75.74
N LYS A 231 39.74 -4.12 75.83
CA LYS A 231 40.46 -4.61 74.64
C LYS A 231 39.72 -5.74 73.94
N MET A 232 39.11 -6.65 74.68
CA MET A 232 38.26 -7.71 74.12
C MET A 232 37.05 -7.14 73.37
N THR A 233 36.38 -6.14 73.96
CA THR A 233 35.23 -5.46 73.34
C THR A 233 35.65 -4.72 72.07
N GLU A 234 36.76 -3.97 72.15
CA GLU A 234 37.38 -3.25 71.02
C GLU A 234 37.67 -4.20 69.83
N LEU A 235 38.22 -5.38 70.11
CA LEU A 235 38.53 -6.38 69.07
C LEU A 235 37.27 -7.08 68.51
N SER A 236 36.14 -7.03 69.22
CA SER A 236 34.88 -7.63 68.76
C SER A 236 34.13 -6.73 67.76
N ILE A 237 34.30 -5.41 67.85
CA ILE A 237 33.59 -4.42 67.03
C ILE A 237 33.80 -4.63 65.52
N PRO A 238 35.03 -4.83 64.99
CA PRO A 238 35.23 -5.08 63.56
C PRO A 238 34.49 -6.31 63.03
N LYS A 239 34.31 -7.34 63.87
CA LYS A 239 33.53 -8.54 63.53
C LYS A 239 32.04 -8.21 63.41
N LEU A 240 31.49 -7.43 64.34
CA LEU A 240 30.09 -6.98 64.32
C LEU A 240 29.83 -6.03 63.15
N GLU A 241 30.76 -5.12 62.87
CA GLU A 241 30.70 -4.23 61.72
C GLU A 241 30.66 -5.02 60.40
N SER A 242 31.52 -6.03 60.27
CA SER A 242 31.51 -6.93 59.11
C SER A 242 30.17 -7.67 58.96
N ALA A 243 29.58 -8.15 60.05
CA ALA A 243 28.27 -8.80 60.04
C ALA A 243 27.14 -7.83 59.63
N TYR A 244 27.19 -6.58 60.08
CA TYR A 244 26.25 -5.54 59.64
C TYR A 244 26.39 -5.22 58.15
N GLN A 245 27.63 -5.07 57.65
CA GLN A 245 27.88 -4.85 56.22
C GLN A 245 27.43 -6.04 55.37
N GLU A 246 27.62 -7.27 55.84
CA GLU A 246 27.12 -8.48 55.18
C GLU A 246 25.58 -8.48 55.10
N ALA A 247 24.88 -8.11 56.19
CA ALA A 247 23.43 -8.01 56.19
C ALA A 247 22.92 -6.93 55.20
N LEU A 248 23.61 -5.78 55.09
CA LEU A 248 23.30 -4.76 54.08
C LEU A 248 23.57 -5.26 52.66
N ALA A 249 24.65 -6.00 52.44
CA ALA A 249 24.98 -6.57 51.14
C ALA A 249 23.91 -7.57 50.69
N ARG A 250 23.47 -8.47 51.58
CA ARG A 250 22.36 -9.41 51.32
C ARG A 250 21.07 -8.69 50.95
N LYS A 251 20.73 -7.59 51.63
CA LYS A 251 19.56 -6.77 51.25
C LYS A 251 19.66 -6.23 49.82
N ARG A 252 20.83 -5.73 49.42
CA ARG A 252 21.05 -5.23 48.04
C ARG A 252 21.00 -6.37 47.03
N GLU A 253 21.59 -7.51 47.37
CA GLU A 253 21.61 -8.73 46.54
C GLU A 253 20.19 -9.19 46.18
N LEU A 254 19.25 -9.17 47.12
CA LEU A 254 17.84 -9.52 46.85
C LEU A 254 17.23 -8.64 45.73
N THR A 255 17.49 -7.33 45.77
CA THR A 255 16.95 -6.40 44.76
C THR A 255 17.62 -6.62 43.39
N VAL A 256 18.92 -6.91 43.39
CA VAL A 256 19.67 -7.20 42.16
C VAL A 256 19.19 -8.52 41.53
N LYS A 257 19.04 -9.59 42.31
CA LYS A 257 18.54 -10.89 41.85
C LYS A 257 17.13 -10.78 41.27
N PHE A 258 16.22 -10.12 42.00
CA PHE A 258 14.87 -9.89 41.50
C PHE A 258 14.88 -9.14 40.15
N ARG A 259 15.71 -8.10 40.03
CA ARG A 259 15.85 -7.35 38.78
C ARG A 259 16.44 -8.21 37.65
N GLU A 260 17.43 -9.04 37.95
CA GLU A 260 18.05 -9.94 36.98
C GLU A 260 17.05 -10.97 36.44
N GLU A 261 16.27 -11.60 37.33
CA GLU A 261 15.19 -12.52 36.97
C GLU A 261 14.15 -11.84 36.06
N VAL A 262 13.67 -10.65 36.44
CA VAL A 262 12.70 -9.88 35.64
C VAL A 262 13.28 -9.49 34.27
N VAL A 263 14.55 -9.08 34.20
CA VAL A 263 15.20 -8.72 32.92
C VAL A 263 15.36 -9.94 32.03
N GLN A 264 15.69 -11.10 32.59
CA GLN A 264 15.82 -12.34 31.84
C GLN A 264 14.45 -12.79 31.31
N GLU A 265 13.43 -12.87 32.18
CA GLU A 265 12.05 -13.18 31.80
C GLU A 265 11.56 -12.21 30.71
N LEU A 266 11.81 -10.91 30.87
CA LEU A 266 11.39 -9.88 29.91
C LEU A 266 12.06 -10.08 28.55
N ARG A 267 13.36 -10.35 28.52
CA ARG A 267 14.09 -10.60 27.26
C ARG A 267 13.52 -11.81 26.52
N GLU A 268 13.25 -12.91 27.24
CA GLU A 268 12.67 -14.12 26.65
C GLU A 268 11.26 -13.87 26.11
N THR A 269 10.42 -13.16 26.87
CA THR A 269 9.07 -12.79 26.43
C THR A 269 9.08 -11.78 25.27
N GLU A 270 9.97 -10.79 25.27
CA GLU A 270 10.08 -9.84 24.15
C GLU A 270 10.56 -10.50 22.86
N LEU A 271 11.49 -11.46 22.94
CA LEU A 271 11.90 -12.26 21.78
C LEU A 271 10.75 -13.11 21.23
N LYS A 272 9.98 -13.77 22.12
CA LYS A 272 8.78 -14.51 21.72
C LYS A 272 7.73 -13.61 21.09
N LEU A 273 7.48 -12.44 21.69
CA LEU A 273 6.55 -11.46 21.13
C LEU A 273 6.99 -10.98 19.76
N ALA A 274 8.26 -10.65 19.56
CA ALA A 274 8.75 -10.23 18.25
C ALA A 274 8.53 -11.31 17.18
N GLN A 275 8.77 -12.58 17.51
CA GLN A 275 8.48 -13.70 16.61
C GLN A 275 6.97 -13.89 16.37
N MET A 276 6.17 -13.79 17.42
CA MET A 276 4.72 -13.96 17.35
C MET A 276 4.03 -12.82 16.60
N THR A 277 4.50 -11.57 16.71
CA THR A 277 3.96 -10.43 15.95
C THR A 277 4.03 -10.71 14.44
N GLU A 278 5.20 -11.13 13.94
CA GLU A 278 5.36 -11.45 12.52
C GLU A 278 4.48 -12.64 12.08
N SER A 279 4.43 -13.68 12.91
CA SER A 279 3.56 -14.83 12.65
C SER A 279 2.08 -14.48 12.69
N HIS A 280 1.66 -13.60 13.62
CA HIS A 280 0.28 -13.19 13.82
C HIS A 280 -0.22 -12.38 12.62
N THR A 281 0.56 -11.39 12.17
CA THR A 281 0.25 -10.61 10.96
C THR A 281 0.17 -11.50 9.72
N SER A 282 1.09 -12.46 9.57
CA SER A 282 1.06 -13.41 8.45
C SER A 282 -0.18 -14.31 8.47
N LEU A 283 -0.61 -14.78 9.65
CA LEU A 283 -1.82 -15.58 9.80
C LEU A 283 -3.11 -14.75 9.58
N GLU A 284 -3.11 -13.49 10.00
CA GLU A 284 -4.22 -12.56 9.70
C GLU A 284 -4.37 -12.37 8.19
N ASP A 285 -3.26 -12.14 7.49
CA ASP A 285 -3.22 -12.03 6.04
C ASP A 285 -3.72 -13.30 5.36
N GLN A 286 -3.35 -14.49 5.85
CA GLN A 286 -3.86 -15.76 5.33
C GLN A 286 -5.37 -15.87 5.49
N VAL A 287 -5.92 -15.48 6.65
CA VAL A 287 -7.37 -15.44 6.88
C VAL A 287 -8.03 -14.46 5.91
N ASN A 288 -7.49 -13.26 5.75
CA ASN A 288 -8.04 -12.26 4.83
C ASN A 288 -8.00 -12.73 3.37
N ARG A 289 -6.97 -13.48 2.98
CA ARG A 289 -6.85 -14.09 1.64
C ARG A 289 -7.84 -15.21 1.37
N THR A 290 -8.57 -15.73 2.37
CA THR A 290 -9.70 -16.63 2.10
C THR A 290 -10.86 -15.90 1.40
N LEU A 291 -10.91 -14.58 1.53
CA LEU A 291 -11.84 -13.70 0.82
C LEU A 291 -11.16 -13.20 -0.46
N VAL A 292 -11.55 -13.75 -1.60
CA VAL A 292 -10.97 -13.36 -2.88
C VAL A 292 -11.75 -12.17 -3.45
N ARG A 293 -11.03 -11.07 -3.64
CA ARG A 293 -11.58 -9.78 -4.09
C ARG A 293 -11.06 -9.40 -5.48
N SER A 294 -11.79 -8.50 -6.13
CA SER A 294 -11.38 -7.94 -7.41
C SER A 294 -10.24 -6.93 -7.23
N PRO A 295 -9.10 -7.08 -7.93
CA PRO A 295 -8.02 -6.10 -7.87
C PRO A 295 -8.29 -4.84 -8.71
N VAL A 296 -9.29 -4.87 -9.60
CA VAL A 296 -9.64 -3.77 -10.52
C VAL A 296 -11.15 -3.76 -10.77
N PRO A 297 -11.76 -2.61 -11.07
CA PRO A 297 -13.12 -2.59 -11.60
C PRO A 297 -13.13 -3.18 -13.01
N GLY A 298 -14.12 -4.02 -13.32
CA GLY A 298 -14.13 -4.76 -14.58
C GLY A 298 -15.35 -5.63 -14.79
N ILE A 299 -15.40 -6.30 -15.94
CA ILE A 299 -16.42 -7.29 -16.25
C ILE A 299 -15.81 -8.69 -16.10
N VAL A 300 -16.50 -9.59 -15.39
CA VAL A 300 -16.08 -10.98 -15.25
C VAL A 300 -16.24 -11.70 -16.59
N LYS A 301 -15.14 -12.06 -17.23
CA LYS A 301 -15.15 -12.73 -18.54
C LYS A 301 -15.42 -14.22 -18.39
N LYS A 302 -14.77 -14.87 -17.43
CA LYS A 302 -14.82 -16.32 -17.26
C LYS A 302 -14.57 -16.71 -15.82
N ILE A 303 -15.33 -17.67 -15.31
CA ILE A 303 -15.12 -18.29 -14.01
C ILE A 303 -14.64 -19.72 -14.24
N ASN A 304 -13.40 -20.03 -13.83
CA ASN A 304 -12.80 -21.35 -14.03
C ASN A 304 -13.27 -22.39 -12.98
N ILE A 305 -13.81 -21.91 -11.85
CA ILE A 305 -14.31 -22.74 -10.75
C ILE A 305 -15.81 -22.55 -10.59
N ASN A 306 -16.59 -23.63 -10.70
CA ASN A 306 -18.05 -23.56 -10.64
C ASN A 306 -18.67 -24.50 -9.59
N THR A 307 -17.84 -25.31 -8.91
CA THR A 307 -18.30 -26.37 -8.01
C THR A 307 -18.11 -25.94 -6.56
N ILE A 308 -19.21 -25.57 -5.89
CA ILE A 308 -19.22 -25.32 -4.44
C ILE A 308 -18.80 -26.60 -3.71
N GLY A 309 -17.88 -26.47 -2.75
CA GLY A 309 -17.23 -27.60 -2.07
C GLY A 309 -16.06 -28.22 -2.86
N GLY A 310 -15.75 -27.70 -4.05
CA GLY A 310 -14.57 -28.10 -4.82
C GLY A 310 -13.26 -27.64 -4.16
N VAL A 311 -12.20 -28.40 -4.40
CA VAL A 311 -10.86 -28.08 -3.88
C VAL A 311 -10.11 -27.21 -4.89
N ILE A 312 -9.59 -26.09 -4.41
CA ILE A 312 -8.77 -25.12 -5.15
C ILE A 312 -7.32 -25.32 -4.75
N GLN A 313 -6.45 -25.44 -5.75
CA GLN A 313 -5.00 -25.53 -5.54
C GLN A 313 -4.37 -24.13 -5.37
N PRO A 314 -3.28 -24.01 -4.59
CA PRO A 314 -2.45 -22.80 -4.55
C PRO A 314 -2.05 -22.32 -5.96
N GLY A 315 -2.27 -21.04 -6.26
CA GLY A 315 -1.93 -20.41 -7.54
C GLY A 315 -2.85 -20.78 -8.71
N MET A 316 -3.96 -21.50 -8.46
CA MET A 316 -4.93 -21.83 -9.50
C MET A 316 -5.69 -20.59 -9.97
N ASP A 317 -5.89 -20.46 -11.28
CA ASP A 317 -6.71 -19.42 -11.90
C ASP A 317 -8.18 -19.61 -11.51
N LEU A 318 -8.74 -18.63 -10.79
CA LEU A 318 -10.12 -18.70 -10.32
C LEU A 318 -11.08 -18.05 -11.32
N LEU A 319 -10.74 -16.84 -11.76
CA LEU A 319 -11.56 -16.03 -12.65
C LEU A 319 -10.71 -15.05 -13.46
N GLU A 320 -11.23 -14.66 -14.62
CA GLU A 320 -10.65 -13.66 -15.51
C GLU A 320 -11.52 -12.40 -15.52
N ILE A 321 -10.93 -11.25 -15.21
CA ILE A 321 -11.59 -9.95 -15.25
C ILE A 321 -11.03 -9.12 -16.39
N VAL A 322 -11.94 -8.48 -17.12
CA VAL A 322 -11.61 -7.50 -18.15
C VAL A 322 -11.78 -6.11 -17.52
N PRO A 323 -10.68 -5.34 -17.32
CA PRO A 323 -10.77 -4.01 -16.71
C PRO A 323 -11.67 -3.09 -17.54
N VAL A 324 -12.53 -2.33 -16.87
CA VAL A 324 -13.32 -1.26 -17.51
C VAL A 324 -12.56 0.04 -17.29
N GLU A 325 -11.98 0.57 -18.36
CA GLU A 325 -11.27 1.86 -18.34
C GLU A 325 -12.07 2.93 -19.10
N ASP A 326 -11.72 4.20 -18.87
CA ASP A 326 -12.35 5.38 -19.48
C ASP A 326 -12.10 5.51 -20.99
N ASN A 327 -11.09 4.80 -21.51
CA ASN A 327 -10.67 4.86 -22.90
C ASN A 327 -10.57 3.45 -23.48
N LEU A 328 -11.17 3.25 -24.66
CA LEU A 328 -11.13 1.97 -25.36
C LEU A 328 -10.00 1.96 -26.39
N LEU A 329 -9.38 0.79 -26.54
CA LEU A 329 -8.42 0.51 -27.59
C LEU A 329 -9.11 -0.33 -28.68
N ILE A 330 -8.94 0.07 -29.93
CA ILE A 330 -9.59 -0.59 -31.06
C ILE A 330 -8.53 -1.15 -31.97
N GLU A 331 -8.55 -2.46 -32.14
CA GLU A 331 -7.73 -3.18 -33.10
C GLU A 331 -8.42 -3.10 -34.46
N THR A 332 -7.80 -2.39 -35.40
CA THR A 332 -8.36 -2.13 -36.73
C THR A 332 -7.47 -2.73 -37.81
N GLU A 333 -8.08 -3.47 -38.73
CA GLU A 333 -7.48 -4.04 -39.91
C GLU A 333 -7.48 -3.02 -41.06
N ILE A 334 -6.30 -2.70 -41.58
CA ILE A 334 -6.10 -1.74 -42.68
C ILE A 334 -5.48 -2.44 -43.89
N SER A 335 -5.96 -2.09 -45.09
CA SER A 335 -5.41 -2.64 -46.33
C SER A 335 -3.95 -2.23 -46.54
N PRO A 336 -3.06 -3.13 -47.00
CA PRO A 336 -1.66 -2.79 -47.30
C PRO A 336 -1.48 -1.66 -48.32
N LYS A 337 -2.50 -1.36 -49.12
CA LYS A 337 -2.46 -0.25 -50.09
C LYS A 337 -2.50 1.13 -49.42
N ASP A 338 -3.08 1.21 -48.23
CA ASP A 338 -3.38 2.47 -47.55
C ASP A 338 -2.42 2.75 -46.38
N ILE A 339 -1.57 1.78 -46.00
CA ILE A 339 -0.63 1.90 -44.88
C ILE A 339 0.40 3.03 -45.06
N GLY A 340 0.81 3.31 -46.29
CA GLY A 340 1.83 4.32 -46.60
C GLY A 340 1.42 5.75 -46.26
N PHE A 341 0.13 5.99 -45.98
CA PHE A 341 -0.41 7.29 -45.59
C PHE A 341 -0.72 7.38 -44.10
N LEU A 342 -0.49 6.31 -43.32
CA LEU A 342 -0.75 6.27 -41.89
C LEU A 342 0.46 6.70 -41.06
N ARG A 343 0.21 7.50 -40.02
CA ARG A 343 1.19 7.93 -39.01
C ARG A 343 0.54 7.94 -37.63
N GLU A 344 1.32 7.62 -36.60
CA GLU A 344 0.89 7.75 -35.20
C GLU A 344 0.49 9.21 -34.90
N GLY A 345 -0.54 9.39 -34.08
CA GLY A 345 -1.14 10.68 -33.70
C GLY A 345 -2.25 11.19 -34.62
N MET A 346 -2.59 10.50 -35.72
CA MET A 346 -3.66 10.94 -36.61
C MET A 346 -5.05 10.78 -35.99
N ARG A 347 -5.94 11.74 -36.26
CA ARG A 347 -7.33 11.71 -35.80
C ARG A 347 -8.13 10.67 -36.61
N SER A 348 -8.99 9.97 -35.90
CA SER A 348 -9.84 8.91 -36.43
C SER A 348 -11.23 8.97 -35.81
N VAL A 349 -12.21 8.50 -36.55
CA VAL A 349 -13.61 8.41 -36.10
C VAL A 349 -14.01 6.95 -36.12
N VAL A 350 -14.32 6.43 -34.94
CA VAL A 350 -14.69 5.05 -34.70
C VAL A 350 -16.21 4.95 -34.69
N LYS A 351 -16.74 4.10 -35.56
CA LYS A 351 -18.18 3.85 -35.69
C LYS A 351 -18.47 2.46 -35.18
N LEU A 352 -19.26 2.34 -34.11
CA LEU A 352 -19.65 1.05 -33.55
C LEU A 352 -20.78 0.44 -34.37
N THR A 353 -20.61 -0.81 -34.80
CA THR A 353 -21.63 -1.49 -35.61
C THR A 353 -22.90 -1.80 -34.82
N ALA A 354 -22.79 -1.89 -33.49
CA ALA A 354 -23.91 -2.16 -32.59
C ALA A 354 -24.87 -0.95 -32.41
N TYR A 355 -24.42 0.26 -32.74
CA TYR A 355 -25.19 1.50 -32.58
C TYR A 355 -25.32 2.24 -33.91
N ASP A 356 -26.47 2.86 -34.15
CA ASP A 356 -26.69 3.62 -35.39
C ASP A 356 -25.87 4.92 -35.38
N PHE A 357 -24.86 4.99 -36.25
CA PHE A 357 -23.98 6.16 -36.40
C PHE A 357 -24.74 7.45 -36.75
N ALA A 358 -25.85 7.36 -37.48
CA ALA A 358 -26.61 8.55 -37.86
C ALA A 358 -27.32 9.19 -36.66
N ILE A 359 -27.61 8.41 -35.62
CA ILE A 359 -28.31 8.84 -34.41
C ILE A 359 -27.31 9.22 -33.32
N TYR A 360 -26.31 8.37 -33.07
CA TYR A 360 -25.40 8.48 -31.91
C TYR A 360 -24.02 9.03 -32.25
N GLY A 361 -23.70 9.22 -33.53
CA GLY A 361 -22.37 9.63 -33.97
C GLY A 361 -21.33 8.51 -33.81
N GLY A 362 -20.06 8.90 -33.84
CA GLY A 362 -18.92 8.00 -33.62
C GLY A 362 -18.02 8.53 -32.52
N LEU A 363 -17.15 7.67 -32.00
CA LEU A 363 -16.14 8.06 -31.04
C LEU A 363 -14.94 8.67 -31.75
N GLU A 364 -14.49 9.80 -31.24
CA GLU A 364 -13.21 10.35 -31.66
C GLU A 364 -12.07 9.54 -31.04
N GLY A 365 -11.05 9.25 -31.84
CA GLY A 365 -9.88 8.53 -31.39
C GLY A 365 -8.62 8.94 -32.14
N THR A 366 -7.47 8.55 -31.61
CA THR A 366 -6.16 8.84 -32.16
C THR A 366 -5.42 7.55 -32.49
N LEU A 367 -4.73 7.55 -33.63
CA LEU A 367 -3.86 6.45 -34.02
C LEU A 367 -2.69 6.33 -33.03
N GLU A 368 -2.65 5.28 -32.23
CA GLU A 368 -1.61 5.12 -31.21
C GLU A 368 -0.45 4.29 -31.74
N HIS A 369 -0.74 3.18 -32.43
CA HIS A 369 0.30 2.25 -32.86
C HIS A 369 -0.04 1.59 -34.19
N ILE A 370 0.97 1.40 -35.04
CA ILE A 370 0.89 0.70 -36.32
C ILE A 370 1.76 -0.57 -36.24
N GLY A 371 1.16 -1.73 -36.50
CA GLY A 371 1.87 -3.01 -36.53
C GLY A 371 2.98 -3.02 -37.60
N ALA A 372 4.12 -3.63 -37.26
CA ALA A 372 5.31 -3.63 -38.11
C ALA A 372 5.21 -4.55 -39.35
N ASP A 373 4.25 -5.48 -39.36
CA ASP A 373 4.09 -6.49 -40.41
C ASP A 373 2.62 -6.77 -40.72
N THR A 374 2.35 -7.36 -41.89
CA THR A 374 1.03 -7.81 -42.29
C THR A 374 0.66 -9.13 -41.62
N VAL A 375 -0.60 -9.24 -41.16
CA VAL A 375 -1.21 -10.48 -40.68
C VAL A 375 -2.19 -10.98 -41.74
N GLU A 376 -2.27 -12.29 -41.93
CA GLU A 376 -3.19 -12.95 -42.86
C GLU A 376 -4.44 -13.42 -42.11
N ASN A 377 -5.64 -13.14 -42.63
CA ASN A 377 -6.89 -13.60 -42.01
C ASN A 377 -7.17 -15.06 -42.43
N GLU A 378 -8.18 -15.66 -41.82
CA GLU A 378 -8.69 -16.99 -42.20
C GLU A 378 -9.13 -17.09 -43.68
N LYS A 379 -9.26 -15.98 -44.40
CA LYS A 379 -9.63 -15.89 -45.83
C LYS A 379 -8.44 -15.68 -46.77
N GLY A 380 -7.20 -15.62 -46.24
CA GLY A 380 -5.99 -15.41 -47.02
C GLY A 380 -5.72 -13.97 -47.47
N GLU A 381 -6.40 -12.98 -46.87
CA GLU A 381 -6.18 -11.56 -47.14
C GLU A 381 -5.19 -10.99 -46.13
N SER A 382 -4.16 -10.29 -46.61
CA SER A 382 -3.15 -9.63 -45.77
C SER A 382 -3.61 -8.22 -45.36
N PHE A 383 -3.50 -7.88 -44.09
CA PHE A 383 -3.81 -6.56 -43.53
C PHE A 383 -2.77 -6.13 -42.50
N TYR A 384 -2.64 -4.82 -42.29
CA TYR A 384 -1.90 -4.27 -41.16
C TYR A 384 -2.84 -4.07 -39.98
N ILE A 385 -2.39 -4.48 -38.80
CA ILE A 385 -3.11 -4.21 -37.55
C ILE A 385 -2.68 -2.87 -37.01
N VAL A 386 -3.67 -2.04 -36.68
CA VAL A 386 -3.47 -0.68 -36.21
C VAL A 386 -4.33 -0.46 -34.97
N HIS A 387 -3.74 0.11 -33.92
CA HIS A 387 -4.42 0.39 -32.67
C HIS A 387 -4.84 1.85 -32.56
N ILE A 388 -6.11 2.07 -32.25
CA ILE A 388 -6.72 3.39 -32.14
C ILE A 388 -7.26 3.54 -30.73
N ARG A 389 -6.81 4.57 -30.02
CA ARG A 389 -7.30 4.91 -28.68
C ARG A 389 -8.41 5.93 -28.79
N THR A 390 -9.54 5.64 -28.18
CA THR A 390 -10.69 6.56 -28.10
C THR A 390 -10.52 7.55 -26.95
N GLU A 391 -11.16 8.70 -27.06
CA GLU A 391 -11.21 9.70 -25.98
C GLU A 391 -12.23 9.34 -24.89
N LYS A 392 -13.24 8.53 -25.22
CA LYS A 392 -14.34 8.12 -24.33
C LYS A 392 -14.70 6.65 -24.55
N ASN A 393 -15.22 6.01 -23.50
CA ASN A 393 -15.66 4.62 -23.49
C ASN A 393 -17.18 4.41 -23.65
N HIS A 394 -17.95 5.46 -23.89
CA HIS A 394 -19.40 5.39 -24.08
C HIS A 394 -19.88 6.28 -25.21
N LEU A 395 -20.99 5.89 -25.85
CA LEU A 395 -21.73 6.73 -26.79
C LEU A 395 -22.93 7.39 -26.08
N GLY A 396 -23.47 8.47 -26.66
CA GLY A 396 -24.65 9.16 -26.11
C GLY A 396 -24.33 10.31 -25.15
N THR A 397 -25.32 10.69 -24.34
CA THR A 397 -25.25 11.83 -23.40
C THR A 397 -24.93 11.30 -21.99
N GLU A 398 -24.30 12.12 -21.13
CA GLU A 398 -23.94 11.74 -19.74
C GLU A 398 -25.13 11.17 -18.93
N GLU A 399 -26.36 11.58 -19.23
CA GLU A 399 -27.57 11.10 -18.55
C GLU A 399 -28.01 9.67 -18.97
N LYS A 400 -27.55 9.19 -20.14
CA LYS A 400 -27.83 7.84 -20.67
C LYS A 400 -26.62 7.33 -21.49
N PRO A 401 -25.53 6.94 -20.82
CA PRO A 401 -24.37 6.39 -21.51
C PRO A 401 -24.73 5.04 -22.13
N LEU A 402 -24.34 4.86 -23.39
CA LEU A 402 -24.35 3.57 -24.07
C LEU A 402 -22.98 2.93 -23.88
N GLU A 403 -22.91 1.97 -22.97
CA GLU A 403 -21.69 1.25 -22.61
C GLU A 403 -21.18 0.39 -23.76
N ILE A 404 -19.86 0.35 -23.93
CA ILE A 404 -19.20 -0.38 -25.02
C ILE A 404 -18.40 -1.51 -24.40
N ILE A 405 -18.72 -2.73 -24.80
CA ILE A 405 -18.09 -3.94 -24.24
C ILE A 405 -17.00 -4.43 -25.21
N PRO A 406 -15.85 -4.91 -24.70
CA PRO A 406 -14.84 -5.57 -25.53
C PRO A 406 -15.43 -6.70 -26.39
N GLY A 407 -14.98 -6.78 -27.64
CA GLY A 407 -15.48 -7.70 -28.65
C GLY A 407 -16.51 -7.10 -29.62
N MET A 408 -17.03 -5.89 -29.37
CA MET A 408 -17.87 -5.18 -30.35
C MET A 408 -17.10 -4.87 -31.64
N LYS A 409 -17.74 -5.03 -32.80
CA LYS A 409 -17.17 -4.69 -34.10
C LYS A 409 -17.28 -3.19 -34.38
N THR A 410 -16.26 -2.63 -35.01
CA THR A 410 -16.16 -1.22 -35.35
C THR A 410 -15.78 -1.02 -36.82
N ASN A 411 -16.20 0.09 -37.40
CA ASN A 411 -15.67 0.63 -38.65
C ASN A 411 -14.94 1.91 -38.30
N VAL A 412 -13.66 2.01 -38.65
CA VAL A 412 -12.85 3.16 -38.29
C VAL A 412 -12.42 3.93 -39.54
N ASP A 413 -12.70 5.23 -39.52
CA ASP A 413 -12.27 6.17 -40.55
C ASP A 413 -11.08 6.97 -40.00
N ILE A 414 -9.89 6.74 -40.54
CA ILE A 414 -8.67 7.46 -40.17
C ILE A 414 -8.45 8.62 -41.15
N ILE A 415 -8.32 9.84 -40.64
CA ILE A 415 -8.11 11.04 -41.46
C ILE A 415 -6.63 11.13 -41.83
N THR A 416 -6.30 10.81 -43.09
CA THR A 416 -4.91 10.73 -43.59
C THR A 416 -4.42 12.02 -44.23
N GLY A 417 -5.32 12.95 -44.52
CA GLY A 417 -4.98 14.26 -45.05
C GLY A 417 -6.20 15.08 -45.42
N LYS A 418 -5.96 16.25 -45.99
CA LYS A 418 -7.00 17.12 -46.54
C LYS A 418 -6.67 17.44 -47.99
N LYS A 419 -7.68 17.40 -48.86
CA LYS A 419 -7.56 17.73 -50.28
C LYS A 419 -8.56 18.79 -50.67
N SER A 420 -8.20 19.66 -51.60
CA SER A 420 -9.16 20.61 -52.15
C SER A 420 -10.22 19.87 -52.98
N LEU A 421 -11.43 20.41 -53.04
CA LEU A 421 -12.47 19.88 -53.94
C LEU A 421 -12.00 19.87 -55.41
N MET A 422 -11.18 20.84 -55.81
CA MET A 422 -10.56 20.89 -57.13
C MET A 422 -9.66 19.67 -57.39
N ASP A 423 -8.81 19.29 -56.42
CA ASP A 423 -7.93 18.12 -56.55
C ASP A 423 -8.74 16.83 -56.68
N TYR A 424 -9.86 16.71 -55.95
CA TYR A 424 -10.76 15.57 -56.05
C TYR A 424 -11.38 15.46 -57.45
N LEU A 425 -11.88 16.57 -58.00
CA LEU A 425 -12.51 16.62 -59.34
C LEU A 425 -11.50 16.38 -60.48
N LEU A 426 -10.26 16.86 -60.34
CA LEU A 426 -9.21 16.70 -61.36
C LEU A 426 -8.47 15.35 -61.26
N LYS A 427 -8.55 14.63 -60.14
CA LYS A 427 -7.88 13.33 -59.93
C LYS A 427 -8.10 12.31 -61.07
N PRO A 428 -9.33 12.09 -61.60
CA PRO A 428 -9.55 11.13 -62.69
C PRO A 428 -8.86 11.55 -64.00
N ILE A 429 -8.86 12.85 -64.30
CA ILE A 429 -8.26 13.43 -65.51
C ILE A 429 -6.73 13.33 -65.42
N LEU A 430 -6.16 13.67 -64.27
CA LEU A 430 -4.72 13.58 -64.00
C LEU A 430 -4.23 12.13 -64.01
N LYS A 431 -4.99 11.21 -63.40
CA LYS A 431 -4.67 9.77 -63.38
C LYS A 431 -4.74 9.16 -64.78
N SER A 432 -5.71 9.56 -65.59
CA SER A 432 -5.82 9.12 -66.99
C SER A 432 -4.65 9.63 -67.84
N LYS A 433 -4.23 10.90 -67.67
CA LYS A 433 -3.07 11.47 -68.38
C LYS A 433 -1.75 10.77 -68.03
N GLN A 434 -1.53 10.46 -66.75
CA GLN A 434 -0.33 9.74 -66.30
C GLN A 434 -0.30 8.27 -66.77
N ASN A 435 -1.46 7.59 -66.76
CA ASN A 435 -1.52 6.20 -67.24
C ASN A 435 -1.51 6.10 -68.77
N ALA A 436 -1.97 7.12 -69.51
CA ALA A 436 -1.95 7.13 -70.98
C ALA A 436 -0.57 7.41 -71.59
N LEU A 437 0.38 7.95 -70.81
CA LEU A 437 1.74 8.27 -71.24
C LEU A 437 2.79 7.26 -70.72
N THR A 438 2.34 6.12 -70.19
CA THR A 438 3.23 5.05 -69.70
C THR A 438 2.71 3.69 -70.20
N GLU A 439 3.51 3.00 -70.99
CA GLU A 439 3.31 1.58 -71.32
C GLU A 439 4.05 0.71 -70.28
N ARG A 440 3.58 -0.52 -70.09
CA ARG A 440 3.93 -1.38 -68.95
C ARG A 440 5.32 -1.99 -69.05
#